data_AF-A0A6P0SEP7-F1
#
_entry.id   AF-A0A6P0SEP7-F1
#
_cell.length_a   1.000
_cell.length_b   1.000
_cell.length_c   1.000
_cell.angle_alpha   90.00
_cell.angle_beta   90.00
_cell.angle_gamma   90.00
#
_symmetry.space_group_name_H-M   'P 1'
#
loop_
_entity.id
_entity.type
_entity.pdbx_description
1 polymer ?
#
loop_
_entity_poly.entity_id
_entity_poly.type
_entity_poly.pdbx_seq_one_letter_code
_entity_poly.pdbx_strand_id
1 'polypeptide(L)'
;MKQPLLKQSQPNLLENRCPSCLFMQLEGVLVQPDQIDLYLTINFDIQCESLPQGKMAFGLKGGKLQLRLENGKIHHQFRELTGLLTLVPQKEGQQLVTCQVRTKGSQKNPAWDFAVGPEQPVLQGLLQKTKLATLDAIAFPCSVEATFDVSVQNIYLTEVEGLWPANLSTNQLVILERGIAQVLSKRKLKPYLSRIELQFDNKE
;
A
#
# COMPACT_ATOMS: atom_id res chain seq x y z
N MET A 1 4.29 28.66 19.64
CA MET A 1 2.92 28.21 19.97
C MET A 1 2.87 26.70 19.80
N LYS A 2 2.47 25.95 20.83
CA LYS A 2 2.36 24.48 20.71
C LYS A 2 1.14 24.16 19.83
N GLN A 3 1.36 23.45 18.73
CA GLN A 3 0.27 23.00 17.86
C GLN A 3 -0.72 22.14 18.67
N PRO A 4 -2.03 22.28 18.46
CA PRO A 4 -3.02 21.50 19.18
C PRO A 4 -3.05 20.07 18.62
N LEU A 5 -2.53 19.11 19.39
CA LEU A 5 -2.66 17.68 19.07
C LEU A 5 -4.15 17.26 19.22
N LEU A 6 -4.75 16.74 18.15
CA LEU A 6 -5.89 15.83 18.26
C LEU A 6 -5.43 14.59 19.00
N LYS A 7 -6.23 14.08 19.93
CA LYS A 7 -6.00 12.74 20.47
C LYS A 7 -6.45 11.74 19.39
N GLN A 8 -5.51 10.98 18.83
CA GLN A 8 -5.85 9.68 18.27
C GLN A 8 -6.35 8.85 19.44
N SER A 9 -7.65 8.64 19.51
CA SER A 9 -8.34 8.17 20.71
C SER A 9 -8.36 6.65 20.87
N GLN A 10 -7.93 5.91 19.84
CA GLN A 10 -7.94 4.45 19.83
C GLN A 10 -6.68 3.90 19.16
N PRO A 11 -6.24 2.67 19.50
CA PRO A 11 -5.16 2.03 18.76
C PRO A 11 -5.60 1.88 17.30
N ASN A 12 -4.77 2.36 16.37
CA ASN A 12 -4.99 2.14 14.94
C ASN A 12 -5.21 0.63 14.72
N LEU A 13 -6.37 0.22 14.22
CA LEU A 13 -6.58 -1.18 13.84
C LEU A 13 -5.68 -1.45 12.64
N LEU A 14 -4.58 -2.16 12.88
CA LEU A 14 -3.64 -2.57 11.85
C LEU A 14 -3.84 -4.05 11.55
N GLU A 15 -4.33 -4.33 10.34
CA GLU A 15 -4.35 -5.67 9.80
C GLU A 15 -3.39 -5.74 8.62
N ASN A 16 -2.48 -6.71 8.61
CA ASN A 16 -1.58 -6.93 7.49
C ASN A 16 -1.41 -8.43 7.25
N ARG A 17 -1.82 -8.88 6.07
CA ARG A 17 -1.80 -10.29 5.71
C ARG A 17 -0.46 -10.78 5.16
N CYS A 18 0.44 -9.86 4.82
CA CYS A 18 1.75 -10.17 4.27
C CYS A 18 2.79 -9.13 4.74
N PRO A 19 3.15 -9.13 6.04
CA PRO A 19 3.95 -8.08 6.65
C PRO A 19 5.38 -7.99 6.09
N SER A 20 5.93 -9.07 5.54
CA SER A 20 7.24 -9.01 4.86
C SER A 20 7.16 -8.41 3.46
N CYS A 21 5.99 -8.36 2.83
CA CYS A 21 5.82 -7.83 1.48
C CYS A 21 5.44 -6.34 1.46
N LEU A 22 4.62 -5.93 2.43
CA LEU A 22 4.15 -4.56 2.54
C LEU A 22 4.16 -4.16 4.01
N PHE A 23 4.73 -3.02 4.33
CA PHE A 23 4.45 -2.29 5.56
C PHE A 23 3.75 -0.98 5.21
N MET A 24 2.74 -0.61 6.00
CA MET A 24 1.96 0.61 5.81
C MET A 24 1.67 1.23 7.17
N GLN A 25 1.78 2.55 7.24
CA GLN A 25 1.37 3.37 8.38
C GLN A 25 0.74 4.66 7.86
N LEU A 26 -0.32 5.09 8.52
CA LEU A 26 -0.98 6.36 8.26
C LEU A 26 -0.93 7.21 9.52
N GLU A 27 -0.57 8.48 9.36
CA GLU A 27 -0.54 9.48 10.44
C GLU A 27 -1.41 10.67 10.03
N GLY A 28 -2.07 11.30 11.01
CA GLY A 28 -2.85 12.52 10.80
C GLY A 28 -2.33 13.65 11.67
N VAL A 29 -2.18 14.84 11.09
CA VAL A 29 -1.74 16.05 11.77
C VAL A 29 -2.78 17.14 11.57
N LEU A 30 -3.33 17.67 12.66
CA LEU A 30 -4.27 18.78 12.59
C LEU A 30 -3.52 20.06 12.17
N VAL A 31 -3.93 20.67 11.05
CA VAL A 31 -3.36 21.92 10.54
C VAL A 31 -4.30 23.11 10.74
N GLN A 32 -5.61 22.87 10.70
CA GLN A 32 -6.67 23.83 11.07
C GLN A 32 -7.78 23.07 11.83
N PRO A 33 -8.71 23.74 12.53
CA PRO A 33 -9.74 23.05 13.34
C PRO A 33 -10.51 21.95 12.60
N ASP A 34 -10.70 22.12 11.30
CA ASP A 34 -11.40 21.24 10.39
C ASP A 34 -10.50 20.66 9.29
N GLN A 35 -9.17 20.84 9.35
CA GLN A 35 -8.25 20.33 8.34
C GLN A 35 -7.14 19.46 8.93
N ILE A 36 -7.00 18.26 8.36
CA ILE A 36 -6.06 17.23 8.81
C ILE A 36 -5.16 16.83 7.64
N ASP A 37 -3.86 17.05 7.79
CA ASP A 37 -2.86 16.52 6.86
C ASP A 37 -2.61 15.04 7.16
N LEU A 38 -2.81 14.20 6.14
CA LEU A 38 -2.54 12.77 6.20
C LEU A 38 -1.15 12.48 5.62
N TYR A 39 -0.35 11.74 6.36
CA TYR A 39 0.99 11.30 5.97
C TYR A 39 1.03 9.78 5.86
N LEU A 40 1.56 9.28 4.75
CA LEU A 40 1.72 7.87 4.47
C LEU A 40 3.20 7.48 4.63
N THR A 41 3.43 6.42 5.38
CA THR A 41 4.67 5.65 5.33
C THR A 41 4.34 4.29 4.73
N ILE A 42 5.00 3.93 3.63
CA ILE A 42 4.75 2.66 2.93
C ILE A 42 6.08 2.06 2.47
N ASN A 43 6.32 0.80 2.81
CA ASN A 43 7.51 0.05 2.41
C ASN A 43 7.10 -1.21 1.66
N PHE A 44 7.68 -1.42 0.49
CA PHE A 44 7.49 -2.61 -0.32
C PHE A 44 8.72 -3.50 -0.24
N ASP A 45 8.50 -4.81 -0.17
CA ASP A 45 9.58 -5.79 -0.20
C ASP A 45 9.10 -7.15 -0.72
N ILE A 46 10.01 -8.11 -0.76
CA ILE A 46 9.78 -9.46 -1.27
C ILE A 46 9.39 -10.40 -0.13
N GLN A 47 8.33 -11.19 -0.35
CA GLN A 47 7.93 -12.28 0.54
C GLN A 47 8.43 -13.61 0.01
N CYS A 48 9.18 -14.32 0.85
CA CYS A 48 9.58 -15.71 0.59
C CYS A 48 8.59 -16.69 1.22
N GLU A 49 8.32 -17.79 0.50
CA GLU A 49 7.43 -18.87 0.91
C GLU A 49 8.12 -20.21 0.66
N SER A 50 8.13 -21.07 1.67
CA SER A 50 8.56 -22.46 1.52
C SER A 50 7.35 -23.33 1.23
N LEU A 51 7.44 -24.12 0.16
CA LEU A 51 6.44 -25.10 -0.25
C LEU A 51 7.04 -26.52 -0.08
N PRO A 52 6.21 -27.57 0.05
CA PRO A 52 6.71 -28.93 0.21
C PRO A 52 7.68 -29.39 -0.89
N GLN A 53 7.57 -28.81 -2.10
CA GLN A 53 8.33 -29.20 -3.29
C GLN A 53 9.37 -28.15 -3.70
N GLY A 54 9.54 -27.07 -2.94
CA GLY A 54 10.46 -26.01 -3.35
C GLY A 54 10.23 -24.70 -2.60
N LYS A 55 10.79 -23.63 -3.15
CA LYS A 55 10.65 -22.28 -2.60
C LYS A 55 10.21 -21.33 -3.68
N MET A 56 9.45 -20.32 -3.27
CA MET A 56 9.14 -19.20 -4.14
C MET A 56 9.25 -17.90 -3.38
N ALA A 57 9.62 -16.85 -4.09
CA ALA A 57 9.56 -15.49 -3.60
C ALA A 57 8.68 -14.67 -4.54
N PHE A 58 7.94 -13.70 -3.98
CA PHE A 58 7.12 -12.80 -4.77
C PHE A 58 7.18 -11.37 -4.25
N GLY A 59 7.03 -10.42 -5.17
CA GLY A 59 6.88 -9.00 -4.88
C GLY A 59 5.69 -8.40 -5.62
N LEU A 60 5.46 -7.11 -5.40
CA LEU A 60 4.32 -6.39 -5.96
C LEU A 60 4.78 -5.51 -7.12
N LYS A 61 4.15 -5.63 -8.29
CA LYS A 61 4.29 -4.65 -9.39
C LYS A 61 3.52 -3.37 -9.12
N GLY A 62 2.60 -3.39 -8.16
CA GLY A 62 1.70 -2.29 -7.90
C GLY A 62 0.61 -2.66 -6.91
N GLY A 63 -0.32 -1.74 -6.73
CA GLY A 63 -1.46 -1.91 -5.84
C GLY A 63 -2.26 -0.62 -5.76
N LYS A 64 -3.37 -0.67 -5.04
CA LYS A 64 -4.26 0.47 -4.89
C LYS A 64 -4.43 0.76 -3.42
N LEU A 65 -3.95 1.92 -2.98
CA LEU A 65 -4.33 2.50 -1.69
C LEU A 65 -5.69 3.18 -1.88
N GLN A 66 -6.66 2.85 -1.05
CA GLN A 66 -7.98 3.47 -1.05
C GLN A 66 -8.29 3.95 0.35
N LEU A 67 -8.85 5.15 0.47
CA LEU A 67 -9.42 5.63 1.71
C LEU A 67 -10.94 5.57 1.65
N ARG A 68 -11.58 5.25 2.77
CA ARG A 68 -13.01 5.46 3.04
C ARG A 68 -13.11 6.47 4.17
N LEU A 69 -13.78 7.59 3.89
CA LEU A 69 -13.87 8.72 4.82
C LEU A 69 -15.27 8.83 5.40
N GLU A 70 -15.39 8.79 6.72
CA GLU A 70 -16.63 9.13 7.42
C GLU A 70 -16.48 10.50 8.08
N ASN A 71 -17.49 11.34 7.91
CA ASN A 71 -17.47 12.74 8.34
C ASN A 71 -16.27 13.57 7.83
N GLY A 72 -15.58 13.13 6.77
CA GLY A 72 -14.51 13.90 6.12
C GLY A 72 -14.62 13.87 4.59
N LYS A 73 -13.84 14.72 3.91
CA LYS A 73 -13.71 14.73 2.44
C LYS A 73 -12.30 15.16 2.04
N ILE A 74 -11.81 14.66 0.91
CA ILE A 74 -10.53 15.07 0.32
C ILE A 74 -10.78 15.58 -1.09
N HIS A 75 -10.63 16.89 -1.29
CA HIS A 75 -10.73 17.51 -2.60
C HIS A 75 -9.58 17.06 -3.51
N HIS A 76 -9.83 17.02 -4.83
CA HIS A 76 -8.83 16.55 -5.79
C HIS A 76 -7.53 17.35 -5.72
N GLN A 77 -7.62 18.68 -5.58
CA GLN A 77 -6.44 19.56 -5.47
C GLN A 77 -5.60 19.32 -4.21
N PHE A 78 -6.14 18.65 -3.20
CA PHE A 78 -5.44 18.35 -1.95
C PHE A 78 -4.81 16.95 -1.95
N ARG A 79 -4.80 16.24 -3.07
CA ARG A 79 -4.16 14.92 -3.22
C ARG A 79 -2.73 15.13 -3.72
N GLU A 80 -1.77 15.11 -2.81
CA GLU A 80 -0.40 15.52 -3.09
C GLU A 80 0.49 14.36 -3.57
N LEU A 81 0.20 13.12 -3.14
CA LEU A 81 0.97 11.96 -3.57
C LEU A 81 0.61 11.56 -5.01
N THR A 82 1.35 12.06 -5.99
CA THR A 82 1.12 11.77 -7.41
C THR A 82 2.42 11.89 -8.20
N GLY A 83 2.47 11.32 -9.41
CA GLY A 83 3.64 11.41 -10.29
C GLY A 83 4.66 10.30 -10.04
N LEU A 84 5.89 10.54 -10.46
CA LEU A 84 7.01 9.62 -10.27
C LEU A 84 7.68 9.89 -8.92
N LEU A 85 7.76 8.85 -8.11
CA LEU A 85 8.36 8.86 -6.78
C LEU A 85 9.50 7.85 -6.73
N THR A 86 10.46 8.10 -5.86
CA THR A 86 11.61 7.22 -5.67
C THR A 86 11.46 6.48 -4.35
N LEU A 87 11.47 5.14 -4.40
CA LEU A 87 11.48 4.29 -3.22
C LEU A 87 12.91 4.18 -2.69
N VAL A 88 13.11 4.51 -1.41
CA VAL A 88 14.42 4.47 -0.77
C VAL A 88 14.75 3.01 -0.37
N PRO A 89 15.87 2.44 -0.82
CA PRO A 89 16.31 1.11 -0.40
C PRO A 89 16.37 0.97 1.13
N GLN A 90 15.98 -0.19 1.65
CA GLN A 90 16.00 -0.48 3.09
C GLN A 90 17.06 -1.52 3.48
N LYS A 91 17.65 -2.21 2.49
CA LYS A 91 18.66 -3.24 2.68
C LYS A 91 19.85 -2.99 1.76
N GLU A 92 21.02 -3.40 2.21
CA GLU A 92 22.22 -3.40 1.38
C GLU A 92 22.01 -4.28 0.15
N GLY A 93 22.41 -3.79 -1.03
CA GLY A 93 22.20 -4.46 -2.31
C GLY A 93 20.84 -4.19 -2.99
N GLN A 94 19.87 -3.55 -2.32
CA GLN A 94 18.65 -3.09 -2.98
C GLN A 94 18.94 -1.86 -3.86
N GLN A 95 18.39 -1.88 -5.08
CA GLN A 95 18.49 -0.76 -6.01
C GLN A 95 17.37 0.24 -5.79
N LEU A 96 17.61 1.47 -6.25
CA LEU A 96 16.60 2.52 -6.27
C LEU A 96 15.46 2.13 -7.23
N VAL A 97 14.22 2.15 -6.75
CA VAL A 97 13.05 1.81 -7.57
C VAL A 97 12.19 3.04 -7.79
N THR A 98 11.83 3.29 -9.04
CA THR A 98 10.85 4.33 -9.39
C THR A 98 9.43 3.77 -9.28
N CYS A 99 8.56 4.49 -8.59
CA CYS A 99 7.15 4.18 -8.45
C CYS A 99 6.31 5.29 -9.11
N GLN A 100 5.44 4.93 -10.03
CA GLN A 100 4.41 5.82 -10.55
C GLN A 100 3.18 5.75 -9.67
N VAL A 101 2.73 6.91 -9.19
CA VAL A 101 1.47 7.06 -8.45
C VAL A 101 0.48 7.85 -9.29
N ARG A 102 -0.76 7.36 -9.36
CA ARG A 102 -1.88 8.05 -10.03
C ARG A 102 -3.05 8.16 -9.07
N THR A 103 -3.66 9.34 -9.00
CA THR A 103 -4.83 9.59 -8.16
C THR A 103 -6.13 9.26 -8.91
N LYS A 104 -7.12 8.73 -8.20
CA LYS A 104 -8.47 8.46 -8.72
C LYS A 104 -9.50 8.46 -7.60
N GLY A 105 -10.77 8.19 -7.91
CA GLY A 105 -11.83 8.06 -6.92
C GLY A 105 -12.42 9.40 -6.47
N SER A 106 -13.46 9.33 -5.65
CA SER A 106 -14.28 10.49 -5.25
C SER A 106 -13.72 11.22 -4.03
N GLN A 107 -14.34 12.34 -3.65
CA GLN A 107 -13.92 13.07 -2.44
C GLN A 107 -14.11 12.27 -1.14
N LYS A 108 -15.06 11.33 -1.12
CA LYS A 108 -15.33 10.43 0.02
C LYS A 108 -14.54 9.13 -0.03
N ASN A 109 -14.15 8.72 -1.23
CA ASN A 109 -13.39 7.49 -1.48
C ASN A 109 -12.20 7.77 -2.41
N PRO A 110 -11.22 8.58 -1.99
CA PRO A 110 -10.04 8.85 -2.80
C PRO A 110 -9.15 7.61 -2.85
N ALA A 111 -8.45 7.43 -3.97
CA ALA A 111 -7.55 6.30 -4.15
C ALA A 111 -6.30 6.70 -4.93
N TRP A 112 -5.24 5.92 -4.72
CA TRP A 112 -3.93 6.03 -5.34
C TRP A 112 -3.52 4.68 -5.91
N ASP A 113 -3.34 4.63 -7.22
CA ASP A 113 -2.75 3.47 -7.89
C ASP A 113 -1.23 3.62 -7.90
N PHE A 114 -0.56 2.68 -7.26
CA PHE A 114 0.89 2.50 -7.29
C PHE A 114 1.23 1.50 -8.39
N ALA A 115 2.22 1.83 -9.20
CA ALA A 115 2.79 0.95 -10.21
C ALA A 115 4.31 1.10 -10.25
N VAL A 116 5.00 0.00 -10.49
CA VAL A 116 6.44 -0.01 -10.73
C VAL A 116 6.78 0.71 -12.03
N GLY A 117 7.94 1.38 -12.05
CA GLY A 117 8.51 1.95 -13.26
C GLY A 117 8.86 0.88 -14.32
N PRO A 118 9.09 1.27 -15.58
CA PRO A 118 9.26 0.34 -16.69
C PRO A 118 10.50 -0.56 -16.60
N GLU A 119 11.50 -0.20 -15.79
CA GLU A 119 12.79 -0.90 -15.72
C GLU A 119 12.88 -1.87 -14.54
N GLN A 120 11.94 -1.82 -13.60
CA GLN A 120 11.98 -2.61 -12.38
C GLN A 120 10.88 -3.68 -12.36
N PRO A 121 11.18 -4.90 -11.89
CA PRO A 121 10.20 -5.99 -11.90
C PRO A 121 9.14 -5.83 -10.81
N VAL A 122 9.48 -5.20 -9.69
CA VAL A 122 8.63 -5.02 -8.51
C VAL A 122 8.93 -3.69 -7.81
N LEU A 123 7.96 -3.19 -7.06
CA LEU A 123 8.14 -2.16 -6.04
C LEU A 123 8.98 -2.74 -4.91
N GLN A 124 10.06 -2.05 -4.55
CA GLN A 124 10.89 -2.39 -3.41
C GLN A 124 11.48 -1.11 -2.82
N GLY A 125 11.43 -0.98 -1.49
CA GLY A 125 11.88 0.20 -0.76
C GLY A 125 10.76 1.04 -0.15
N LEU A 126 11.16 2.15 0.47
CA LEU A 126 10.37 2.95 1.38
C LEU A 126 9.99 4.31 0.79
N LEU A 127 8.73 4.70 0.93
CA LEU A 127 8.29 6.10 0.98
C LEU A 127 8.01 6.44 2.43
N GLN A 128 8.83 7.31 3.00
CA GLN A 128 8.75 7.67 4.42
C GLN A 128 7.93 8.94 4.60
N LYS A 129 6.91 8.88 5.46
CA LYS A 129 6.11 10.02 5.94
C LYS A 129 5.81 11.06 4.86
N THR A 130 5.40 10.58 3.69
CA THR A 130 5.11 11.43 2.54
C THR A 130 3.70 11.96 2.68
N LYS A 131 3.49 13.25 2.42
CA LYS A 131 2.15 13.84 2.50
C LYS A 131 1.25 13.20 1.45
N LEU A 132 0.19 12.54 1.92
CA LEU A 132 -0.78 11.84 1.08
C LEU A 132 -1.81 12.84 0.56
N ALA A 133 -2.45 13.54 1.48
CA ALA A 133 -3.47 14.53 1.20
C ALA A 133 -3.83 15.39 2.41
N THR A 134 -4.56 16.48 2.18
CA THR A 134 -5.29 17.21 3.23
C THR A 134 -6.78 16.83 3.21
N LEU A 135 -7.29 16.44 4.38
CA LEU A 135 -8.68 16.09 4.64
C LEU A 135 -9.40 17.25 5.33
N ASP A 136 -10.58 17.60 4.81
CA ASP A 136 -11.52 18.48 5.50
C ASP A 136 -12.48 17.63 6.35
N ALA A 137 -12.47 17.81 7.66
CA ALA A 137 -13.40 17.23 8.61
C ALA A 137 -14.71 18.04 8.61
N ILE A 138 -15.80 17.37 8.23
CA ILE A 138 -17.15 17.95 8.17
C ILE A 138 -17.82 17.87 9.55
N ALA A 139 -17.56 16.79 10.29
CA ALA A 139 -18.04 16.58 11.64
C ALA A 139 -17.07 15.67 12.41
N PHE A 140 -17.19 15.68 13.73
CA PHE A 140 -16.44 14.79 14.61
C PHE A 140 -17.39 13.80 15.31
N PRO A 141 -16.99 12.53 15.52
CA PRO A 141 -15.71 11.96 15.14
C PRO A 141 -15.55 11.81 13.62
N CYS A 142 -14.35 12.06 13.11
CA CYS A 142 -13.99 11.84 11.72
C CYS A 142 -13.11 10.59 11.62
N SER A 143 -13.48 9.66 10.75
CA SER A 143 -12.74 8.40 10.57
C SER A 143 -12.17 8.28 9.17
N VAL A 144 -10.98 7.67 9.11
CA VAL A 144 -10.26 7.35 7.88
C VAL A 144 -9.89 5.89 7.93
N GLU A 145 -10.58 5.07 7.13
CA GLU A 145 -10.12 3.71 6.85
C GLU A 145 -9.25 3.74 5.59
N ALA A 146 -8.05 3.18 5.68
CA ALA A 146 -7.13 3.01 4.57
C ALA A 146 -6.94 1.53 4.28
N THR A 147 -7.15 1.12 3.03
CA THR A 147 -6.84 -0.24 2.58
C THR A 147 -5.85 -0.23 1.43
N PHE A 148 -4.94 -1.19 1.41
CA PHE A 148 -4.08 -1.46 0.27
C PHE A 148 -4.50 -2.76 -0.39
N ASP A 149 -5.01 -2.68 -1.62
CA ASP A 149 -5.50 -3.82 -2.39
C ASP A 149 -4.52 -4.22 -3.50
N VAL A 150 -4.35 -5.53 -3.70
CA VAL A 150 -3.48 -6.08 -4.75
C VAL A 150 -4.30 -6.97 -5.68
N SER A 151 -4.29 -6.63 -6.98
CA SER A 151 -4.87 -7.46 -8.03
C SER A 151 -3.87 -8.54 -8.49
N VAL A 152 -4.37 -9.63 -9.08
CA VAL A 152 -3.53 -10.75 -9.54
C VAL A 152 -2.42 -10.31 -10.51
N GLN A 153 -2.71 -9.36 -11.39
CA GLN A 153 -1.74 -8.81 -12.35
C GLN A 153 -0.58 -8.04 -11.69
N ASN A 154 -0.75 -7.62 -10.43
CA ASN A 154 0.26 -6.89 -9.68
C ASN A 154 1.13 -7.80 -8.82
N ILE A 155 0.99 -9.12 -8.93
CA ILE A 155 1.83 -10.10 -8.22
C ILE A 155 2.90 -10.58 -9.21
N TYR A 156 4.15 -10.58 -8.78
CA TYR A 156 5.28 -11.09 -9.57
C TYR A 156 6.07 -12.11 -8.78
N LEU A 157 6.31 -13.28 -9.35
CA LEU A 157 7.24 -14.25 -8.76
C LEU A 157 8.65 -13.82 -9.13
N THR A 158 9.48 -13.53 -8.13
CA THR A 158 10.86 -13.07 -8.32
C THR A 158 11.83 -14.23 -8.35
N GLU A 159 11.58 -15.26 -7.54
CA GLU A 159 12.43 -16.44 -7.46
C GLU A 159 11.53 -17.67 -7.36
N VAL A 160 11.87 -18.72 -8.10
CA VAL A 160 11.20 -20.01 -7.99
C VAL A 160 12.24 -21.12 -8.11
N GLU A 161 12.34 -21.93 -7.07
CA GLU A 161 13.28 -23.05 -6.99
C GLU A 161 12.54 -24.35 -6.70
N GLY A 162 12.82 -25.41 -7.46
CA GLY A 162 12.29 -26.75 -7.23
C GLY A 162 10.83 -26.98 -7.62
N LEU A 163 10.06 -25.94 -7.95
CA LEU A 163 8.64 -26.09 -8.29
C LEU A 163 8.38 -26.58 -9.73
N TRP A 164 9.32 -26.32 -10.63
CA TRP A 164 9.13 -26.52 -12.07
C TRP A 164 9.92 -27.72 -12.60
N PRO A 165 9.31 -28.59 -13.42
CA PRO A 165 10.04 -29.51 -14.28
C PRO A 165 10.97 -28.74 -15.22
N ALA A 166 12.16 -29.27 -15.49
CA ALA A 166 13.18 -28.60 -16.30
C ALA A 166 12.82 -28.39 -17.79
N ASN A 167 11.74 -29.01 -18.27
CA ASN A 167 11.34 -29.04 -19.68
C ASN A 167 10.12 -28.15 -20.00
N LEU A 168 9.76 -27.21 -19.13
CA LEU A 168 8.65 -26.30 -19.39
C LEU A 168 9.01 -25.21 -20.41
N SER A 169 8.10 -24.99 -21.37
CA SER A 169 8.14 -23.82 -22.25
C SER A 169 7.78 -22.53 -21.51
N THR A 170 8.19 -21.38 -22.06
CA THR A 170 7.85 -20.05 -21.53
C THR A 170 6.35 -19.85 -21.33
N ASN A 171 5.52 -20.31 -22.28
CA ASN A 171 4.07 -20.18 -22.16
C ASN A 171 3.50 -21.00 -21.00
N GLN A 172 4.04 -22.20 -20.76
CA GLN A 172 3.63 -23.03 -19.63
C GLN A 172 4.03 -22.38 -18.30
N LEU A 173 5.23 -21.81 -18.21
CA LEU A 173 5.66 -21.06 -17.02
C LEU A 173 4.72 -19.89 -16.72
N VAL A 174 4.39 -19.07 -17.71
CA VAL A 174 3.45 -17.93 -17.53
C VAL A 174 2.07 -18.40 -17.02
N ILE A 175 1.57 -19.53 -17.53
CA ILE A 175 0.30 -20.10 -17.06
C ILE A 175 0.40 -20.53 -15.59
N LEU A 176 1.49 -21.19 -15.21
CA LEU A 176 1.73 -21.64 -13.84
C LEU A 176 1.91 -20.47 -12.87
N GLU A 177 2.72 -19.49 -13.22
CA GLU A 177 2.93 -18.26 -12.44
C GLU A 177 1.61 -17.52 -12.20
N ARG A 178 0.77 -17.40 -13.24
CA ARG A 178 -0.57 -16.82 -13.12
C ARG A 178 -1.47 -17.64 -12.19
N GLY A 179 -1.37 -18.98 -12.25
CA GLY A 179 -2.07 -19.88 -11.33
C GLY A 179 -1.67 -19.65 -9.88
N ILE A 180 -0.36 -19.55 -9.60
CA ILE A 180 0.15 -19.22 -8.26
C ILE A 180 -0.35 -17.85 -7.81
N ALA A 181 -0.23 -16.82 -8.65
CA ALA A 181 -0.70 -15.48 -8.33
C ALA A 181 -2.20 -15.45 -7.97
N GLN A 182 -3.03 -16.26 -8.65
CA GLN A 182 -4.44 -16.40 -8.28
C GLN A 182 -4.63 -17.04 -6.90
N VAL A 183 -3.86 -18.09 -6.58
CA VAL A 183 -3.92 -18.75 -5.27
C VAL A 183 -3.48 -17.79 -4.16
N LEU A 184 -2.37 -17.08 -4.35
CA LEU A 184 -1.88 -16.06 -3.41
C LEU A 184 -2.92 -14.97 -3.20
N SER A 185 -3.51 -14.43 -4.27
CA SER A 185 -4.55 -13.42 -4.18
C SER A 185 -5.74 -13.91 -3.35
N LYS A 186 -6.26 -15.11 -3.64
CA LYS A 186 -7.43 -15.66 -2.94
C LYS A 186 -7.17 -15.99 -1.47
N ARG A 187 -5.98 -16.53 -1.15
CA ARG A 187 -5.68 -17.06 0.19
C ARG A 187 -5.00 -16.06 1.12
N LYS A 188 -4.17 -15.17 0.58
CA LYS A 188 -3.32 -14.27 1.37
C LYS A 188 -3.63 -12.80 1.20
N LEU A 189 -3.99 -12.33 -0.01
CA LEU A 189 -4.03 -10.88 -0.30
C LEU A 189 -5.44 -10.28 -0.32
N LYS A 190 -6.49 -11.10 -0.16
CA LYS A 190 -7.88 -10.65 -0.11
C LYS A 190 -8.48 -10.72 1.30
N PRO A 191 -9.44 -9.84 1.63
CA PRO A 191 -10.04 -8.81 0.76
C PRO A 191 -9.14 -7.60 0.50
N TYR A 192 -8.19 -7.34 1.40
CA TYR A 192 -7.13 -6.33 1.30
C TYR A 192 -5.81 -6.96 1.80
N LEU A 193 -4.68 -6.39 1.38
CA LEU A 193 -3.36 -6.78 1.87
C LEU A 193 -3.06 -6.17 3.22
N SER A 194 -3.36 -4.87 3.36
CA SER A 194 -3.17 -4.10 4.58
C SER A 194 -4.36 -3.18 4.81
N ARG A 195 -4.75 -2.98 6.08
CA ARG A 195 -5.82 -2.09 6.52
C ARG A 195 -5.38 -1.32 7.76
N ILE A 196 -5.69 -0.03 7.78
CA ILE A 196 -5.43 0.89 8.89
C ILE A 196 -6.68 1.73 9.11
N GLU A 197 -7.08 1.92 10.36
CA GLU A 197 -8.12 2.89 10.71
C GLU A 197 -7.55 3.97 11.61
N LEU A 198 -7.86 5.22 11.28
CA LEU A 198 -7.62 6.39 12.11
C LEU A 198 -8.96 6.99 12.51
N GLN A 199 -9.09 7.37 13.78
CA GLN A 199 -10.20 8.17 14.27
C GLN A 199 -9.68 9.46 14.89
N PHE A 200 -10.34 10.55 14.53
CA PHE A 200 -10.11 11.88 15.06
C PHE A 200 -11.37 12.31 15.81
N ASP A 201 -11.24 12.58 17.10
CA ASP A 201 -12.34 13.07 17.93
C ASP A 201 -12.29 14.58 18.10
N ASN A 202 -13.42 15.20 18.42
CA ASN A 202 -13.42 16.61 18.76
C ASN A 202 -12.58 16.85 20.02
N LYS A 203 -11.99 18.05 20.11
CA LYS A 203 -11.45 18.51 21.38
C LYS A 203 -12.63 18.86 22.30
N GLU A 204 -12.71 18.18 23.43
CA GLU A 204 -13.34 18.78 24.63
C GLU A 204 -12.51 19.96 25.12
#